data_AF-A0A3C1KQ45-F1
#
_entry.id   AF-A0A3C1KQ45-F1
#
_cell.length_a   1.000
_cell.length_b   1.000
_cell.length_c   1.000
_cell.angle_alpha   90.00
_cell.angle_beta   90.00
_cell.angle_gamma   90.00
#
_symmetry.space_group_name_H-M   'P 1'
#
loop_
_entity.id
_entity.type
_entity.pdbx_description
1 polymer ?
#
loop_
_entity_poly.entity_id
_entity_poly.type
_entity_poly.pdbx_seq_one_letter_code
_entity_poly.pdbx_strand_id
1 'polypeptide(L)'
;MVTLTLIQGVVNTFVMFLARIIGHTVDRVIFKTERGYGIGYYVVTIVAELVLGFLASMIVFWFSRWREYRADAAGARLAGGGAMVAALQRL
;
A
#
# COMPACT_ATOMS: atom_id res chain seq x y z
N MET A 1 5.49 9.88 11.28
CA MET A 1 4.42 9.25 10.47
C MET A 1 4.30 9.82 9.06
N VAL A 2 4.73 11.07 8.83
CA VAL A 2 4.72 11.73 7.50
C VAL A 2 5.33 10.86 6.38
N THR A 3 6.46 10.20 6.61
CA THR A 3 7.09 9.32 5.61
C THR A 3 6.18 8.16 5.18
N LEU A 4 5.50 7.53 6.13
CA LEU A 4 4.55 6.45 5.88
C LEU A 4 3.32 6.98 5.13
N THR A 5 2.82 8.15 5.50
CA THR A 5 1.70 8.82 4.79
C THR A 5 2.07 9.17 3.35
N LEU A 6 3.28 9.67 3.10
CA LEU A 6 3.77 9.95 1.75
C LEU A 6 3.86 8.68 0.91
N ILE A 7 4.43 7.60 1.48
CA ILE A 7 4.50 6.30 0.80
C ILE A 7 3.11 5.77 0.50
N GLN A 8 2.16 5.90 1.44
CA GLN A 8 0.78 5.48 1.22
C GLN A 8 0.14 6.22 0.04
N GLY A 9 0.35 7.54 -0.06
CA GLY A 9 -0.16 8.35 -1.19
C GLY A 9 0.44 7.95 -2.53
N VAL A 10 1.76 7.74 -2.57
CA VAL A 10 2.46 7.25 -3.77
C VAL A 10 1.93 5.88 -4.18
N VAL A 11 1.87 4.94 -3.25
CA VAL A 11 1.37 3.57 -3.49
C VAL A 11 -0.06 3.57 -4.00
N ASN A 12 -0.96 4.33 -3.39
CA ASN A 12 -2.35 4.43 -3.83
C ASN A 12 -2.43 4.94 -5.29
N THR A 13 -1.64 5.96 -5.61
CA THR A 13 -1.60 6.52 -6.97
C THR A 13 -1.18 5.46 -7.99
N PHE A 14 -0.16 4.65 -7.67
CA PHE A 14 0.26 3.54 -8.53
C PHE A 14 -0.81 2.45 -8.68
N VAL A 15 -1.46 2.05 -7.58
CA VAL A 15 -2.54 1.06 -7.62
C VAL A 15 -3.67 1.54 -8.52
N MET A 16 -4.14 2.77 -8.33
CA MET A 16 -5.23 3.34 -9.14
C MET A 16 -4.82 3.50 -10.60
N PHE A 17 -3.60 3.96 -10.87
CA PHE A 17 -3.09 4.11 -12.22
C PHE A 17 -3.02 2.79 -12.98
N LEU A 18 -2.43 1.76 -12.36
CA LEU A 18 -2.29 0.44 -12.96
C LEU A 18 -3.63 -0.26 -13.11
N ALA A 19 -4.53 -0.15 -12.13
CA ALA A 19 -5.85 -0.74 -12.22
C ALA A 19 -6.68 -0.14 -13.37
N ARG A 20 -6.57 1.17 -13.61
CA ARG A 20 -7.22 1.82 -14.76
C ARG A 20 -6.65 1.34 -16.09
N ILE A 21 -5.34 1.15 -16.19
CA ILE A 21 -4.72 0.59 -17.40
C ILE A 21 -5.25 -0.82 -17.65
N ILE A 22 -5.24 -1.68 -16.62
CA ILE A 22 -5.73 -3.06 -16.72
C ILE A 22 -7.20 -3.07 -17.13
N GLY A 23 -8.05 -2.30 -16.44
CA GLY A 23 -9.48 -2.20 -16.75
C GLY A 23 -9.71 -1.78 -18.20
N HIS A 24 -8.98 -0.78 -18.68
CA HIS A 24 -9.10 -0.28 -20.05
C HIS A 24 -8.65 -1.30 -21.10
N THR A 25 -7.51 -1.97 -20.85
CA THR A 25 -6.99 -3.00 -21.75
C THR A 25 -7.94 -4.20 -21.81
N VAL A 26 -8.44 -4.66 -20.67
CA VAL A 26 -9.35 -5.81 -20.61
C VAL A 26 -10.70 -5.49 -21.26
N ASP A 27 -11.27 -4.32 -21.02
CA ASP A 27 -12.54 -3.90 -21.65
C ASP A 27 -12.44 -3.84 -23.18
N ARG A 28 -11.33 -3.29 -23.72
CA ARG A 28 -11.12 -3.24 -25.17
C ARG A 28 -10.81 -4.60 -25.80
N VAL A 29 -9.98 -5.42 -25.16
CA VAL A 29 -9.47 -6.67 -25.76
C VAL A 29 -10.44 -7.83 -25.59
N ILE A 30 -11.04 -7.97 -24.41
CA ILE A 30 -11.89 -9.11 -24.09
C ILE A 30 -13.35 -8.81 -24.44
N PHE A 31 -13.87 -7.69 -23.95
CA PHE A 31 -15.29 -7.34 -24.12
C PHE A 31 -15.58 -6.67 -25.45
N LYS A 32 -14.54 -6.28 -26.22
CA LYS A 32 -14.64 -5.65 -27.54
C LYS A 32 -15.66 -4.50 -27.55
N THR A 33 -15.72 -3.74 -26.46
CA THR A 33 -16.69 -2.65 -26.29
C THR A 33 -16.35 -1.54 -27.30
N GLU A 34 -17.18 -1.39 -28.35
CA GLU A 34 -16.90 -0.43 -29.43
C GLU A 34 -17.33 1.03 -29.10
N ARG A 35 -18.16 1.24 -28.08
CA ARG A 35 -18.59 2.59 -27.64
C ARG A 35 -18.65 2.70 -26.10
N GLY A 36 -17.79 3.56 -25.55
CA GLY A 36 -17.79 3.93 -24.12
C GLY A 36 -17.09 2.94 -23.18
N TYR A 37 -17.14 3.22 -21.87
CA TYR A 37 -16.70 2.28 -20.83
C TYR A 37 -17.86 1.37 -20.46
N GLY A 38 -17.74 0.07 -20.75
CA GLY A 38 -18.74 -0.92 -20.37
C GLY A 38 -18.73 -1.25 -18.87
N ILE A 39 -19.72 -2.01 -18.40
CA ILE A 39 -19.72 -2.58 -17.03
C ILE A 39 -18.46 -3.44 -16.79
N GLY A 40 -17.93 -4.08 -17.84
CA GLY A 40 -16.69 -4.84 -17.82
C GLY A 40 -15.49 -4.03 -17.32
N TYR A 41 -15.29 -2.81 -17.83
CA TYR A 41 -14.28 -1.88 -17.34
C TYR A 41 -14.37 -1.66 -15.82
N TYR A 42 -15.55 -1.33 -15.30
CA TYR A 42 -15.72 -1.03 -13.88
C TYR A 42 -15.45 -2.24 -13.00
N VAL A 43 -15.99 -3.40 -13.36
CA VAL A 43 -15.78 -4.64 -12.59
C VAL A 43 -14.30 -5.03 -12.58
N VAL A 44 -13.64 -5.00 -13.74
CA VAL A 44 -12.22 -5.36 -13.83
C VAL A 44 -11.34 -4.36 -13.10
N THR A 45 -11.64 -3.07 -13.20
CA THR A 45 -10.89 -2.03 -12.48
C THR A 45 -10.99 -2.23 -10.97
N ILE A 46 -12.20 -2.48 -10.44
CA ILE A 46 -12.41 -2.72 -9.00
C ILE A 46 -11.64 -3.97 -8.54
N VAL A 47 -11.72 -5.07 -9.28
CA VAL A 47 -10.98 -6.30 -8.95
C VAL A 47 -9.47 -6.06 -9.00
N ALA A 48 -8.99 -5.34 -10.01
CA ALA A 48 -7.57 -4.98 -10.13
C ALA A 48 -7.12 -4.07 -8.97
N GLU A 49 -7.92 -3.08 -8.57
CA GLU A 49 -7.65 -2.22 -7.41
C GLU A 49 -7.55 -3.03 -6.11
N LEU A 50 -8.44 -3.99 -5.90
CA LEU A 50 -8.41 -4.84 -4.71
C LEU A 50 -7.16 -5.72 -4.67
N VAL A 51 -6.84 -6.39 -5.79
CA VAL A 51 -5.68 -7.28 -5.87
C VAL A 51 -4.37 -6.49 -5.73
N LEU A 52 -4.21 -5.43 -6.52
CA LEU A 52 -3.01 -4.59 -6.48
C LEU A 52 -2.90 -3.85 -5.15
N GLY A 53 -4.00 -3.35 -4.60
CA GLY A 53 -4.05 -2.69 -3.29
C GLY A 53 -3.63 -3.64 -2.16
N PHE A 54 -4.07 -4.89 -2.19
CA PHE A 54 -3.65 -5.90 -1.23
C PHE A 54 -2.14 -6.17 -1.33
N LEU A 55 -1.62 -6.43 -2.53
CA LEU A 55 -0.18 -6.65 -2.74
C LEU A 55 0.65 -5.43 -2.31
N ALA A 56 0.18 -4.23 -2.63
CA ALA A 56 0.87 -3.02 -2.28
C ALA A 56 0.85 -2.76 -0.76
N SER A 57 -0.23 -3.14 -0.07
CA SER A 57 -0.31 -3.06 1.39
C SER A 57 0.76 -3.92 2.08
N MET A 58 1.07 -5.11 1.53
CA MET A 58 2.14 -5.97 2.05
C MET A 58 3.50 -5.25 2.00
N ILE A 59 3.77 -4.53 0.92
CA ILE A 59 5.01 -3.74 0.76
C ILE A 59 5.06 -2.60 1.78
N VAL A 60 3.95 -1.89 1.97
CA VAL A 60 3.89 -0.79 2.96
C VAL A 60 4.07 -1.31 4.38
N PHE A 61 3.45 -2.44 4.73
CA PHE A 61 3.62 -3.06 6.05
C PHE A 61 5.06 -3.50 6.30
N TRP A 62 5.73 -4.05 5.27
CA TRP A 62 7.14 -4.38 5.36
C TRP A 62 8.01 -3.13 5.61
N PHE A 63 7.80 -2.06 4.84
CA PHE A 63 8.55 -0.81 5.02
C PHE A 63 8.29 -0.17 6.39
N SER A 64 7.03 -0.20 6.85
CA SER A 64 6.64 0.26 8.18
C SER A 64 7.49 -0.42 9.26
N ARG A 65 7.59 -1.75 9.19
CA ARG A 65 8.35 -2.56 10.15
C ARG A 65 9.85 -2.30 10.09
N TRP A 66 10.42 -2.17 8.90
CA TRP A 66 11.83 -1.81 8.73
C TRP A 66 12.17 -0.45 9.37
N ARG A 67 11.30 0.54 9.21
CA ARG A 67 11.48 1.86 9.80
C ARG A 67 11.38 1.81 11.33
N GLU A 68 10.39 1.08 11.86
CA GLU A 68 10.15 0.93 13.30
C GLU A 68 11.38 0.34 14.00
N TYR A 69 11.92 -0.77 13.49
CA TYR A 69 13.11 -1.42 14.09
C TYR A 69 14.34 -0.52 14.15
N ARG A 70 14.47 0.37 13.16
CA ARG A 70 15.58 1.33 13.12
C ARG A 70 15.37 2.48 14.10
N ALA A 71 14.12 2.89 14.32
CA ALA A 71 13.75 3.85 15.35
C ALA A 71 13.98 3.27 16.74
N ASP A 72 13.60 2.03 17.00
CA ASP A 72 13.80 1.34 18.28
C ASP A 72 15.30 1.18 18.61
N ALA A 73 16.12 0.82 17.61
CA ALA A 73 17.57 0.72 17.79
C ALA A 73 18.21 2.07 18.15
N ALA A 74 17.77 3.16 17.52
CA ALA A 74 18.23 4.51 17.85
C ALA A 74 17.72 4.96 19.22
N GLY A 75 16.46 4.68 19.54
CA GLY A 75 15.84 4.96 20.83
C GLY A 75 16.57 4.25 21.98
N ALA A 76 16.91 2.98 21.82
CA ALA A 76 17.67 2.22 22.81
C ALA A 76 19.08 2.78 23.04
N ARG A 77 19.74 3.32 21.99
CA ARG A 77 21.05 3.98 22.10
C ARG A 77 20.98 5.34 22.79
N LEU A 78 19.91 6.10 22.55
CA LEU A 78 19.79 7.49 23.03
C LEU A 78 19.11 7.60 24.41
N ALA A 79 18.05 6.82 24.66
CA ALA A 79 17.28 6.86 25.90
C ALA A 79 17.63 5.71 26.88
N GLY A 80 18.42 4.72 26.43
CA GLY A 80 18.78 3.54 27.20
C GLY A 80 17.72 2.45 27.13
N GLY A 81 18.12 1.22 26.81
CA GLY A 81 17.21 0.08 26.67
C GLY A 81 16.38 -0.22 27.92
N GLY A 82 16.87 0.12 29.12
CA GLY A 82 16.15 -0.08 30.38
C GLY A 82 14.84 0.70 30.48
N ALA A 83 14.80 1.95 29.98
CA ALA A 83 13.58 2.74 29.96
C ALA A 83 12.52 2.14 29.00
N MET A 84 12.98 1.58 27.88
CA MET A 84 12.12 0.93 26.90
C MET A 84 11.53 -0.38 27.45
N VAL A 85 12.33 -1.19 28.15
CA VAL A 85 11.86 -2.41 28.82
C VAL A 85 10.86 -2.09 29.93
N ALA A 86 11.13 -1.08 30.76
CA ALA A 86 10.21 -0.65 31.81
C ALA A 86 8.86 -0.14 31.25
N ALA A 87 8.89 0.53 30.10
CA ALA A 87 7.67 0.96 29.39
C ALA A 87 6.88 -0.23 28.84
N LEU A 88 7.55 -1.23 28.26
CA LEU A 88 6.91 -2.45 27.74
C LEU A 88 6.32 -3.32 28.86
N GLN A 89 6.95 -3.38 30.03
CA GLN A 89 6.44 -4.13 31.19
C GLN A 89 5.22 -3.49 31.86
N ARG A 90 4.94 -2.21 31.56
CA ARG A 90 3.78 -1.48 32.08
C ARG A 90 2.54 -1.55 31.19
N LEU A 91 2.66 -2.11 29.98
CA LEU A 91 1.59 -2.33 29.02
C LEU A 91 0.97 -3.72 29.22
#